data_AF-A0A486TI65-F1
#
_entry.id   AF-A0A486TI65-F1
#
_cell.length_a   1.000
_cell.length_b   1.000
_cell.length_c   1.000
_cell.angle_alpha   90.00
_cell.angle_beta   90.00
_cell.angle_gamma   90.00
#
_symmetry.space_group_name_H-M   'P 1'
#
loop_
_entity.id
_entity.type
_entity.pdbx_description
1 polymer ?
#
loop_
_entity_poly.entity_id
_entity_poly.type
_entity_poly.pdbx_seq_one_letter_code
_entity_poly.pdbx_strand_id
1 'polypeptide(L)'
;MCDHHHAARHILCPQCDLLVALPQLEHRQKAACPRCGTTLTTTWDAPRQRPTAYALVALFMLLLANLFPFIYMKVGGISSEIELLEIPNVLFTEDYASLGTFFLLFVQLVPAFCLVTILLLVNRVRMPAGLKTFLARILFQLKTWGMAEIFLAGVLVSFVKLMAYGDIGIGLSFVPWCMFCLLQLRTFQCVDRRWLWDDIVPMPAITQPLKVGVTGIRQGLRSCACCTAVLPVDQTVCPRCNSKGTARRKNSLQWTLALLVTSFILYLPANIMPIMITDLLGDKMPSTIMAGVILLWSEGSYPVALVIFIASIMVPTLKMIAIAWLCWNANGNGARDSERMHLIYEVVEFVGRWSMIDVFVIAVLSALVRMGGLMNIYPAIGAVMFALVVVMTMFSAMTFDPRLLWDREPDSSHEEIQQHGK
;
A
#
# COMPACT_ATOMS: atom_id res chain seq x y z
N MET A 1 -24.63 -37.23 10.32
CA MET A 1 -23.43 -36.87 9.54
C MET A 1 -23.46 -35.36 9.30
N CYS A 2 -23.49 -34.54 10.36
CA CYS A 2 -22.35 -34.03 11.15
C CYS A 2 -21.75 -32.71 10.58
N ASP A 3 -22.52 -31.62 10.69
CA ASP A 3 -22.22 -30.28 11.28
C ASP A 3 -20.88 -29.57 11.08
N HIS A 4 -19.97 -30.02 10.22
CA HIS A 4 -18.68 -29.36 9.99
C HIS A 4 -18.75 -28.07 9.13
N HIS A 5 -19.94 -27.64 8.69
CA HIS A 5 -20.09 -26.48 7.79
C HIS A 5 -20.35 -25.12 8.48
N HIS A 6 -20.58 -25.06 9.79
CA HIS A 6 -21.00 -23.81 10.44
C HIS A 6 -19.86 -22.79 10.68
N ALA A 7 -18.62 -23.23 10.90
CA ALA A 7 -17.49 -22.31 11.14
C ALA A 7 -17.04 -21.56 9.87
N ALA A 8 -17.19 -22.18 8.69
CA ALA A 8 -16.77 -21.60 7.41
C ALA A 8 -17.61 -20.40 6.96
N ARG A 9 -18.81 -20.22 7.52
CA ARG A 9 -19.74 -19.15 7.15
C ARG A 9 -19.65 -17.89 8.01
N HIS A 10 -18.80 -17.86 9.04
CA HIS A 10 -18.68 -16.67 9.88
C HIS A 10 -17.36 -15.95 9.62
N ILE A 11 -17.38 -14.62 9.72
CA ILE A 11 -16.18 -13.79 9.62
C ILE A 11 -16.27 -12.64 10.62
N LEU A 12 -15.15 -12.34 11.27
CA LEU A 12 -14.98 -11.10 12.02
C LEU A 12 -14.43 -10.04 11.07
N CYS A 13 -15.12 -8.90 10.97
CA CYS A 13 -14.64 -7.79 10.18
C CYS A 13 -13.27 -7.32 10.71
N PRO A 14 -12.23 -7.21 9.86
CA PRO A 14 -10.91 -6.76 10.31
C PRO A 14 -10.89 -5.28 10.75
N GLN A 15 -11.88 -4.49 10.33
CA GLN A 15 -11.95 -3.04 10.55
C GLN A 15 -12.83 -2.65 11.75
N CYS A 16 -14.04 -3.21 11.88
CA CYS A 16 -14.98 -2.88 12.97
C CYS A 16 -15.25 -4.01 13.97
N ASP A 17 -14.58 -5.16 13.83
CA ASP A 17 -14.71 -6.33 14.70
C ASP A 17 -16.10 -6.99 14.76
N LEU A 18 -17.05 -6.55 13.92
CA LEU A 18 -18.40 -7.14 13.85
C LEU A 18 -18.35 -8.58 13.34
N LEU A 19 -19.04 -9.50 14.03
CA LEU A 19 -19.24 -10.86 13.54
C LEU A 19 -20.38 -10.91 12.53
N VAL A 20 -20.04 -11.32 11.31
CA VAL A 20 -20.97 -11.39 10.18
C VAL A 20 -21.08 -12.84 9.70
N ALA A 21 -22.32 -13.30 9.49
CA ALA A 21 -22.59 -14.52 8.76
C ALA A 21 -22.55 -14.21 7.25
N LEU A 22 -21.69 -14.92 6.52
CA LEU A 22 -21.55 -14.81 5.09
C LEU A 22 -22.74 -15.51 4.41
N PRO A 23 -23.48 -14.80 3.55
CA PRO A 23 -24.47 -15.45 2.69
C PRO A 23 -23.78 -16.40 1.70
N GLN A 24 -24.56 -17.28 1.06
CA GLN A 24 -24.03 -18.02 -0.08
C GLN A 24 -23.78 -17.01 -1.22
N LEU A 25 -22.50 -16.79 -1.52
CA LEU A 25 -22.09 -15.88 -2.58
C LEU A 25 -22.10 -16.64 -3.91
N GLU A 26 -22.86 -16.12 -4.88
CA GLU A 26 -22.76 -16.58 -6.27
C GLU A 26 -21.51 -16.01 -6.94
N HIS A 27 -21.28 -16.41 -8.19
CA HIS A 27 -20.15 -15.97 -8.99
C HIS A 27 -20.09 -14.43 -9.11
N ARG A 28 -18.90 -13.85 -8.92
CA ARG A 28 -18.62 -12.39 -8.97
C ARG A 28 -19.32 -11.55 -7.91
N GLN A 29 -19.82 -12.15 -6.84
CA GLN A 29 -20.37 -11.42 -5.71
C GLN A 29 -19.29 -11.11 -4.66
N LYS A 30 -19.47 -9.98 -3.97
CA LYS A 30 -18.61 -9.55 -2.86
C LYS A 30 -19.46 -9.43 -1.59
N ALA A 31 -18.96 -9.95 -0.48
CA ALA A 31 -19.56 -9.70 0.83
C ALA A 31 -18.94 -8.42 1.42
N ALA A 32 -19.79 -7.46 1.80
CA ALA A 32 -19.38 -6.27 2.53
C ALA A 32 -19.88 -6.33 3.99
N CYS A 33 -19.16 -5.69 4.90
CA CYS A 33 -19.60 -5.55 6.28
C CYS A 33 -20.77 -4.55 6.35
N PRO A 34 -21.89 -4.89 7.01
CA PRO A 34 -23.05 -4.00 7.09
C PRO A 34 -22.80 -2.74 7.96
N ARG A 35 -21.79 -2.77 8.85
CA ARG A 35 -21.47 -1.65 9.76
C ARG A 35 -20.46 -0.66 9.18
N CYS A 36 -19.41 -1.15 8.52
CA CYS A 36 -18.31 -0.29 8.04
C CYS A 36 -18.10 -0.33 6.52
N GLY A 37 -18.92 -1.06 5.77
CA GLY A 37 -18.79 -1.18 4.30
C GLY A 37 -17.57 -1.97 3.79
N THR A 38 -16.64 -2.36 4.67
CA THR A 38 -15.40 -3.05 4.28
C THR A 38 -15.69 -4.38 3.59
N THR A 39 -15.02 -4.66 2.47
CA THR A 39 -15.15 -5.94 1.76
C THR A 39 -14.52 -7.08 2.58
N LEU A 40 -15.33 -8.09 2.90
CA LEU A 40 -14.98 -9.23 3.76
C LEU A 40 -14.37 -10.39 2.97
N THR A 41 -14.97 -10.75 1.84
CA THR A 41 -14.48 -11.78 0.92
C THR A 41 -15.08 -11.58 -0.47
N THR A 42 -14.38 -12.05 -1.49
CA THR A 42 -14.80 -11.98 -2.89
C THR A 42 -14.69 -13.36 -3.54
N THR A 43 -15.75 -13.81 -4.21
CA THR A 43 -15.75 -15.05 -4.99
C THR A 43 -15.34 -14.77 -6.43
N TRP A 44 -14.30 -15.46 -6.90
CA TRP A 44 -13.79 -15.33 -8.28
C TRP A 44 -13.99 -16.61 -9.07
N ASP A 45 -14.43 -16.49 -10.33
CA ASP A 45 -14.50 -17.65 -11.24
C ASP A 45 -13.10 -18.19 -11.51
N ALA A 46 -12.96 -19.52 -11.52
CA ALA A 46 -11.70 -20.22 -11.75
C ALA A 46 -10.54 -19.66 -10.89
N PRO A 47 -10.64 -19.75 -9.54
CA PRO A 47 -9.72 -19.10 -8.60
C PRO A 47 -8.27 -19.59 -8.69
N ARG A 48 -8.01 -20.64 -9.48
CA ARG A 48 -6.66 -21.12 -9.78
C ARG A 48 -6.15 -20.64 -11.14
N GLN A 49 -6.96 -20.81 -12.18
CA GLN A 49 -6.51 -20.55 -13.56
C GLN A 49 -6.27 -19.05 -13.81
N ARG A 50 -7.16 -18.18 -13.32
CA ARG A 50 -7.03 -16.73 -13.56
C ARG A 50 -5.78 -16.13 -12.87
N PRO A 51 -5.56 -16.32 -11.55
CA PRO A 51 -4.34 -15.82 -10.92
C PRO A 51 -3.07 -16.39 -11.55
N THR A 52 -3.06 -17.67 -11.92
CA THR A 52 -1.90 -18.29 -12.57
C THR A 52 -1.62 -17.67 -13.93
N ALA A 53 -2.63 -17.49 -14.77
CA ALA A 53 -2.47 -16.87 -16.09
C ALA A 53 -1.97 -15.42 -15.97
N TYR A 54 -2.61 -14.60 -15.12
CA TYR A 54 -2.19 -13.22 -14.92
C TYR A 54 -0.78 -13.10 -14.33
N ALA A 55 -0.42 -13.96 -13.37
CA ALA A 55 0.91 -13.92 -12.76
C ALA A 55 2.01 -14.34 -13.74
N LEU A 56 1.79 -15.35 -14.58
CA LEU A 56 2.75 -15.76 -15.61
C LEU A 56 2.97 -14.66 -16.64
N VAL A 57 1.89 -14.07 -17.17
CA VAL A 57 2.01 -12.99 -18.15
C VAL A 57 2.61 -11.75 -17.51
N ALA A 58 2.27 -11.43 -16.25
CA ALA A 58 2.88 -10.31 -15.53
C ALA A 58 4.39 -10.51 -15.34
N LEU A 59 4.87 -11.69 -14.94
CA LEU A 59 6.31 -11.97 -14.83
C LEU A 59 7.03 -11.88 -16.19
N PHE A 60 6.38 -12.34 -17.26
CA PHE A 60 6.93 -12.19 -18.60
C PHE A 60 7.00 -10.72 -19.04
N MET A 61 5.95 -9.94 -18.78
CA MET A 61 5.93 -8.50 -19.06
C MET A 61 6.95 -7.73 -18.23
N LEU A 62 7.17 -8.13 -16.97
CA LEU A 62 8.24 -7.60 -16.13
C LEU A 62 9.61 -7.88 -16.76
N LEU A 63 9.85 -9.11 -17.23
CA LEU A 63 11.09 -9.44 -17.93
C LEU A 63 11.30 -8.56 -19.17
N LEU A 64 10.29 -8.44 -20.04
CA LEU A 64 10.37 -7.58 -21.22
C LEU A 64 10.62 -6.10 -20.85
N ALA A 65 9.97 -5.58 -19.81
CA ALA A 65 10.16 -4.20 -19.36
C ALA A 65 11.60 -3.89 -18.88
N ASN A 66 12.39 -4.92 -18.56
CA ASN A 66 13.79 -4.77 -18.14
C ASN A 66 14.79 -5.01 -19.28
N LEU A 67 14.35 -5.43 -20.48
CA LEU A 67 15.23 -5.81 -21.60
C LEU A 67 15.36 -4.73 -22.68
N PHE A 68 14.45 -3.76 -22.73
CA PHE A 68 14.46 -2.70 -23.75
C PHE A 68 14.50 -1.31 -23.12
N PRO A 69 14.85 -0.26 -23.90
CA PRO A 69 14.77 1.13 -23.46
C PRO A 69 13.37 1.48 -22.94
N PHE A 70 13.33 2.13 -21.77
CA PHE A 70 12.09 2.50 -21.10
C PHE A 70 11.59 3.86 -21.56
N ILE A 71 12.45 4.88 -21.52
CA ILE A 71 12.15 6.25 -21.90
C ILE A 71 13.36 6.80 -22.64
N TYR A 72 13.13 7.63 -23.64
CA TYR A 72 14.19 8.40 -24.27
C TYR A 72 13.86 9.88 -24.27
N MET A 73 14.90 10.70 -24.20
CA MET A 73 14.81 12.15 -24.24
C MET A 73 15.67 12.68 -25.38
N LYS A 74 15.13 13.60 -26.17
CA LYS A 74 15.84 14.30 -27.24
C LYS A 74 15.91 15.79 -26.93
N VAL A 75 17.13 16.31 -26.79
CA VAL A 75 17.37 17.75 -26.61
C VAL A 75 18.55 18.13 -27.48
N GLY A 76 18.38 19.17 -28.30
CA GLY A 76 19.46 19.70 -29.14
C GLY A 76 20.10 18.68 -30.10
N GLY A 77 19.35 17.64 -30.51
CA GLY A 77 19.83 16.59 -31.42
C GLY A 77 20.54 15.40 -30.74
N ILE A 78 20.79 15.47 -29.44
CA ILE A 78 21.33 14.35 -28.66
C ILE A 78 20.16 13.54 -28.08
N SER A 79 20.14 12.24 -28.35
CA SER A 79 19.19 11.30 -27.73
C SER A 79 19.85 10.57 -26.56
N SER A 80 19.24 10.66 -25.38
CA SER A 80 19.57 9.82 -24.23
C SER A 80 18.45 8.79 -24.05
N GLU A 81 18.80 7.51 -24.02
CA GLU A 81 17.87 6.41 -23.77
C GLU A 81 18.20 5.80 -22.40
N ILE A 82 17.16 5.49 -21.62
CA ILE A 82 17.33 4.95 -20.27
C ILE A 82 16.50 3.68 -20.12
N GLU A 83 17.15 2.66 -19.59
CA GLU A 83 16.54 1.40 -19.21
C GLU A 83 15.98 1.46 -17.77
N LEU A 84 15.01 0.59 -17.46
CA LEU A 84 14.35 0.60 -16.14
C LEU A 84 15.34 0.32 -14.98
N LEU A 85 16.30 -0.58 -15.19
CA LEU A 85 17.32 -0.92 -14.19
C LEU A 85 18.48 0.07 -14.12
N GLU A 86 18.58 0.97 -15.10
CA GLU A 86 19.59 2.02 -15.08
C GLU A 86 19.21 3.12 -14.08
N ILE A 87 17.91 3.38 -13.86
CA ILE A 87 17.41 4.33 -12.86
C ILE A 87 18.08 4.12 -11.48
N PRO A 88 17.97 2.94 -10.83
CA PRO A 88 18.64 2.71 -9.55
C PRO A 88 20.16 2.69 -9.65
N ASN A 89 20.74 2.29 -10.79
CA ASN A 89 22.19 2.33 -10.99
C ASN A 89 22.73 3.76 -10.89
N VAL A 90 22.07 4.71 -11.56
CA VAL A 90 22.38 6.14 -11.43
C VAL A 90 22.32 6.60 -9.98
N LEU A 91 21.27 6.22 -9.24
CA LEU A 91 21.14 6.56 -7.82
C LEU A 91 22.26 5.97 -6.94
N PHE A 92 22.78 4.79 -7.27
CA PHE A 92 23.90 4.18 -6.56
C PHE A 92 25.23 4.89 -6.85
N THR A 93 25.46 5.32 -8.10
CA THR A 93 26.69 6.02 -8.47
C THR A 93 26.81 7.41 -7.86
N GLU A 94 25.67 8.03 -7.52
CA GLU A 94 25.58 9.40 -7.02
C GLU A 94 25.43 9.47 -5.49
N ASP A 95 25.89 8.47 -4.73
CA ASP A 95 25.80 8.38 -3.26
C ASP A 95 24.37 8.31 -2.66
N TYR A 96 23.32 8.24 -3.46
CA TYR A 96 21.92 8.10 -3.02
C TYR A 96 21.45 6.64 -3.00
N ALA A 97 22.31 5.75 -2.49
CA ALA A 97 22.10 4.30 -2.49
C ALA A 97 20.82 3.87 -1.75
N SER A 98 20.38 4.64 -0.75
CA SER A 98 19.12 4.38 -0.06
C SER A 98 17.94 4.39 -1.03
N LEU A 99 17.78 5.47 -1.81
CA LEU A 99 16.69 5.62 -2.78
C LEU A 99 16.74 4.56 -3.90
N GLY A 100 17.94 4.26 -4.43
CA GLY A 100 18.13 3.18 -5.40
C GLY A 100 17.72 1.80 -4.85
N THR A 101 18.03 1.53 -3.58
CA THR A 101 17.61 0.29 -2.91
C THR A 101 16.08 0.23 -2.72
N PHE A 102 15.44 1.34 -2.33
CA PHE A 102 13.98 1.44 -2.23
C PHE A 102 13.30 1.12 -3.56
N PHE A 103 13.84 1.67 -4.65
CA PHE A 103 13.35 1.40 -5.99
C PHE A 103 13.43 -0.10 -6.33
N LEU A 104 14.63 -0.69 -6.25
CA LEU A 104 14.81 -2.11 -6.57
C LEU A 104 13.93 -3.01 -5.70
N LEU A 105 13.81 -2.69 -4.40
CA LEU A 105 13.04 -3.51 -3.49
C LEU A 105 11.53 -3.46 -3.81
N PHE A 106 10.94 -2.27 -3.91
CA PHE A 106 9.48 -2.11 -3.96
C PHE A 106 8.87 -2.05 -5.36
N VAL A 107 9.64 -1.65 -6.36
CA VAL A 107 9.19 -1.58 -7.76
C VAL A 107 9.48 -2.90 -8.50
N GLN A 108 10.58 -3.58 -8.16
CA GLN A 108 11.04 -4.77 -8.88
C GLN A 108 10.90 -6.06 -8.04
N LEU A 109 11.65 -6.18 -6.93
CA LEU A 109 11.80 -7.44 -6.20
C LEU A 109 10.52 -7.89 -5.48
N VAL A 110 9.85 -7.00 -4.75
CA VAL A 110 8.63 -7.32 -4.01
C VAL A 110 7.50 -7.77 -4.94
N PRO A 111 7.16 -7.04 -6.02
CA PRO A 111 6.20 -7.52 -7.01
C PRO A 111 6.55 -8.88 -7.62
N ALA A 112 7.80 -9.06 -8.07
CA ALA A 112 8.26 -10.32 -8.65
C ALA A 112 8.12 -11.48 -7.64
N PHE A 113 8.59 -11.29 -6.41
CA PHE A 113 8.48 -12.25 -5.34
C PHE A 113 7.02 -12.61 -5.02
N CYS A 114 6.12 -11.62 -4.97
CA CYS A 114 4.70 -11.84 -4.75
C CYS A 114 4.08 -12.71 -5.85
N LEU A 115 4.38 -12.42 -7.13
CA LEU A 115 3.85 -13.17 -8.27
C LEU A 115 4.37 -14.60 -8.30
N VAL A 116 5.67 -14.81 -8.08
CA VAL A 116 6.26 -16.16 -7.98
C VAL A 116 5.64 -16.93 -6.82
N THR A 117 5.47 -16.29 -5.67
CA THR A 117 4.86 -16.93 -4.49
C THR A 117 3.40 -17.32 -4.75
N ILE A 118 2.63 -16.46 -5.44
CA ILE A 118 1.26 -16.79 -5.85
C ILE A 118 1.24 -18.02 -6.77
N LEU A 119 2.14 -18.08 -7.77
CA LEU A 119 2.24 -19.25 -8.66
C LEU A 119 2.55 -20.54 -7.90
N LEU A 120 3.50 -20.49 -6.96
CA LEU A 120 3.88 -21.65 -6.16
C LEU A 120 2.74 -22.14 -5.26
N LEU A 121 2.00 -21.22 -4.62
CA LEU A 121 0.92 -21.57 -3.70
C LEU A 121 -0.35 -22.02 -4.44
N VAL A 122 -0.74 -21.35 -5.52
CA VAL A 122 -1.98 -21.63 -6.27
C VAL A 122 -1.89 -22.93 -7.08
N ASN A 123 -0.72 -23.22 -7.69
CA ASN A 123 -0.54 -24.44 -8.50
C ASN A 123 -0.20 -25.69 -7.67
N ARG A 124 -0.29 -25.61 -6.33
CA ARG A 124 -0.02 -26.72 -5.39
C ARG A 124 1.29 -27.47 -5.68
N VAL A 125 2.37 -26.73 -5.95
CA VAL A 125 3.71 -27.32 -6.06
C VAL A 125 4.01 -28.10 -4.76
N ARG A 126 4.62 -29.29 -4.89
CA ARG A 126 4.98 -30.14 -3.74
C ARG A 126 6.00 -29.40 -2.88
N MET A 127 5.53 -28.85 -1.76
CA MET A 127 6.31 -28.09 -0.79
C MET A 127 5.92 -28.51 0.63
N PRO A 128 6.84 -28.49 1.60
CA PRO A 128 6.52 -28.78 2.99
C PRO A 128 5.52 -27.76 3.56
N ALA A 129 4.62 -28.21 4.44
CA ALA A 129 3.54 -27.37 4.98
C ALA A 129 4.05 -26.11 5.69
N GLY A 130 5.18 -26.21 6.40
CA GLY A 130 5.82 -25.06 7.04
C GLY A 130 6.24 -23.97 6.05
N LEU A 131 6.77 -24.35 4.88
CA LEU A 131 7.16 -23.40 3.84
C LEU A 131 5.94 -22.74 3.21
N LYS A 132 4.85 -23.48 2.96
CA LYS A 132 3.60 -22.89 2.45
C LYS A 132 3.04 -21.83 3.39
N THR A 133 3.01 -22.13 4.69
CA THR A 133 2.55 -21.19 5.73
C THR A 133 3.45 -19.96 5.82
N PHE A 134 4.77 -20.13 5.72
CA PHE A 134 5.73 -19.03 5.72
C PHE A 134 5.55 -18.13 4.48
N LEU A 135 5.51 -18.72 3.29
CA LEU A 135 5.31 -18.02 2.03
C LEU A 135 3.98 -17.26 2.00
N ALA A 136 2.88 -17.88 2.45
CA ALA A 136 1.58 -17.21 2.53
C ALA A 136 1.58 -16.03 3.51
N ARG A 137 2.26 -16.17 4.65
CA ARG A 137 2.42 -15.06 5.62
C ARG A 137 3.16 -13.88 5.00
N ILE A 138 4.32 -14.14 4.37
CA ILE A 138 5.12 -13.09 3.75
C ILE A 138 4.37 -12.47 2.57
N LEU A 139 3.71 -13.28 1.75
CA LEU A 139 2.93 -12.79 0.61
C LEU A 139 1.93 -11.71 1.03
N PHE A 140 1.10 -11.96 2.05
CA PHE A 140 0.09 -10.98 2.48
C PHE A 140 0.67 -9.78 3.21
N GLN A 141 1.89 -9.87 3.76
CA GLN A 141 2.60 -8.72 4.30
C GLN A 141 3.18 -7.86 3.17
N LEU A 142 3.88 -8.47 2.20
CA LEU A 142 4.54 -7.79 1.09
C LEU A 142 3.59 -7.29 0.01
N LYS A 143 2.39 -7.88 -0.13
CA LYS A 143 1.38 -7.46 -1.12
C LYS A 143 1.07 -5.96 -1.04
N THR A 144 1.05 -5.37 0.16
CA THR A 144 0.78 -3.94 0.36
C THR A 144 1.97 -3.04 -0.01
N TRP A 145 3.16 -3.61 -0.20
CA TRP A 145 4.40 -2.90 -0.50
C TRP A 145 4.79 -2.94 -1.98
N GLY A 146 4.04 -3.65 -2.84
CA GLY A 146 4.27 -3.60 -4.28
C GLY A 146 3.84 -2.25 -4.83
N MET A 147 4.80 -1.40 -5.20
CA MET A 147 4.56 -0.01 -5.60
C MET A 147 4.74 0.23 -7.11
N ALA A 148 4.69 -0.81 -7.94
CA ALA A 148 4.95 -0.72 -9.37
C ALA A 148 4.02 0.27 -10.09
N GLU A 149 2.73 0.23 -9.76
CA GLU A 149 1.73 1.15 -10.33
C GLU A 149 1.92 2.60 -9.86
N ILE A 150 2.48 2.80 -8.66
CA ILE A 150 2.77 4.13 -8.13
C ILE A 150 4.02 4.70 -8.81
N PHE A 151 5.01 3.86 -9.09
CA PHE A 151 6.14 4.23 -9.94
C PHE A 151 5.67 4.65 -11.35
N LEU A 152 4.75 3.90 -11.98
CA LEU A 152 4.17 4.29 -13.28
C LEU A 152 3.52 5.68 -13.22
N ALA A 153 2.75 5.97 -12.16
CA ALA A 153 2.19 7.30 -11.94
C ALA A 153 3.28 8.38 -11.80
N GLY A 154 4.36 8.09 -11.07
CA GLY A 154 5.52 8.98 -10.93
C GLY A 154 6.25 9.25 -12.26
N VAL A 155 6.36 8.26 -13.14
CA VAL A 155 6.90 8.44 -14.50
C VAL A 155 6.02 9.42 -15.30
N LEU A 156 4.70 9.25 -15.26
CA LEU A 156 3.76 10.13 -15.96
C LEU A 156 3.82 11.57 -15.44
N VAL A 157 3.92 11.76 -14.12
CA VAL A 157 4.11 13.09 -13.52
C VAL A 157 5.45 13.69 -13.94
N SER A 158 6.51 12.86 -14.00
CA SER A 158 7.84 13.30 -14.46
C SER A 158 7.81 13.76 -15.91
N PHE A 159 7.03 13.12 -16.79
CA PHE A 159 6.85 13.56 -18.17
C PHE A 159 6.26 14.97 -18.24
N VAL A 160 5.19 15.22 -17.48
CA VAL A 160 4.58 16.55 -17.42
C VAL A 160 5.59 17.61 -16.99
N LYS A 161 6.44 17.30 -16.01
CA LYS A 161 7.49 18.21 -15.55
C LYS A 161 8.60 18.40 -16.59
N LEU A 162 8.94 17.37 -17.36
CA LEU A 162 10.05 17.39 -18.30
C LEU A 162 9.69 17.95 -19.68
N MET A 163 8.41 17.98 -20.07
CA MET A 163 7.96 18.52 -21.36
C MET A 163 8.32 20.01 -21.54
N ALA A 164 8.58 20.74 -20.44
CA ALA A 164 9.08 22.11 -20.50
C ALA A 164 10.56 22.19 -20.94
N TYR A 165 11.35 21.13 -20.75
CA TYR A 165 12.79 21.11 -21.01
C TYR A 165 13.18 20.43 -22.33
N GLY A 166 12.33 19.57 -22.90
CA GLY A 166 12.63 18.90 -24.18
C GLY A 166 11.60 17.87 -24.64
N ASP A 167 11.84 17.30 -25.81
CA ASP A 167 10.99 16.26 -26.40
C ASP A 167 11.26 14.91 -25.72
N ILE A 168 10.22 14.39 -25.06
CA ILE A 168 10.26 13.08 -24.39
C ILE A 168 9.51 12.08 -25.25
N GLY A 169 10.12 10.91 -25.44
CA GLY A 169 9.48 9.80 -26.10
C GLY A 169 9.44 8.53 -25.25
N ILE A 170 8.56 7.63 -25.66
CA ILE A 170 8.26 6.40 -24.97
C ILE A 170 9.05 5.27 -25.61
N GLY A 171 9.85 4.54 -24.82
CA GLY A 171 10.59 3.37 -25.28
C GLY A 171 9.72 2.10 -25.37
N LEU A 172 10.26 1.06 -25.98
CA LEU A 172 9.57 -0.23 -26.19
C LEU A 172 9.16 -0.91 -24.86
N SER A 173 9.90 -0.68 -23.77
CA SER A 173 9.61 -1.27 -22.45
C SER A 173 8.44 -0.64 -21.71
N PHE A 174 7.99 0.56 -22.10
CA PHE A 174 6.90 1.26 -21.40
C PHE A 174 5.56 0.51 -21.50
N VAL A 175 5.24 -0.06 -22.66
CA VAL A 175 4.01 -0.83 -22.86
C VAL A 175 4.00 -2.13 -22.05
N PRO A 176 5.07 -2.97 -22.09
CA PRO A 176 5.23 -4.09 -21.16
C PRO A 176 5.11 -3.68 -19.70
N TRP A 177 5.69 -2.55 -19.30
CA TRP A 177 5.57 -2.04 -17.92
C TRP A 177 4.12 -1.70 -17.53
N CYS A 178 3.40 -0.99 -18.39
CA CYS A 178 1.97 -0.72 -18.19
C CYS A 178 1.15 -2.01 -18.07
N MET A 179 1.40 -2.98 -18.94
CA MET A 179 0.75 -4.30 -18.89
C MET A 179 1.11 -5.06 -17.62
N PHE A 180 2.36 -5.00 -17.18
CA PHE A 180 2.82 -5.56 -15.91
C PHE A 180 2.04 -4.96 -14.73
N CYS A 181 1.95 -3.63 -14.60
CA CYS A 181 1.21 -2.98 -13.52
C CYS A 181 -0.26 -3.42 -13.49
N LEU A 182 -0.92 -3.47 -14.66
CA LEU A 182 -2.31 -3.89 -14.76
C LEU A 182 -2.50 -5.36 -14.37
N LEU A 183 -1.68 -6.25 -14.90
CA LEU A 183 -1.78 -7.70 -14.66
C LEU A 183 -1.39 -8.08 -13.23
N GLN A 184 -0.40 -7.39 -12.65
CA GLN A 184 -0.05 -7.54 -11.23
C GLN A 184 -1.23 -7.14 -10.35
N LEU A 185 -1.84 -5.97 -10.60
CA LEU A 185 -3.01 -5.51 -9.85
C LEU A 185 -4.18 -6.51 -9.97
N ARG A 186 -4.45 -7.02 -11.18
CA ARG A 186 -5.47 -8.06 -11.40
C ARG A 186 -5.16 -9.34 -10.65
N THR A 187 -3.91 -9.80 -10.67
CA THR A 187 -3.47 -10.98 -9.90
C THR A 187 -3.75 -10.77 -8.41
N PHE A 188 -3.39 -9.60 -7.86
CA PHE A 188 -3.63 -9.27 -6.46
C PHE A 188 -5.12 -9.19 -6.11
N GLN A 189 -5.98 -8.74 -7.02
CA GLN A 189 -7.43 -8.71 -6.81
C GLN A 189 -8.05 -10.12 -6.84
N CYS A 190 -7.59 -11.00 -7.75
CA CYS A 190 -8.13 -12.35 -7.89
C CYS A 190 -7.71 -13.31 -6.77
N VAL A 191 -6.58 -13.03 -6.09
CA VAL A 191 -6.13 -13.85 -4.95
C VAL A 191 -6.79 -13.36 -3.66
N ASP A 192 -7.91 -14.00 -3.32
CA ASP A 192 -8.59 -13.81 -2.03
C ASP A 192 -7.79 -14.45 -0.88
N ARG A 193 -7.65 -13.69 0.22
CA ARG A 193 -6.86 -14.11 1.38
C ARG A 193 -7.42 -15.37 2.03
N ARG A 194 -8.74 -15.44 2.20
CA ARG A 194 -9.39 -16.54 2.90
C ARG A 194 -9.33 -17.81 2.06
N TRP A 195 -9.64 -17.71 0.77
CA TRP A 195 -9.58 -18.83 -0.16
C TRP A 195 -8.18 -19.47 -0.20
N LEU A 196 -7.12 -18.66 -0.32
CA LEU A 196 -5.75 -19.18 -0.39
C LEU A 196 -5.36 -19.90 0.90
N TRP A 197 -5.71 -19.33 2.06
CA TRP A 197 -5.44 -19.98 3.32
C TRP A 197 -6.29 -21.25 3.51
N ASP A 198 -7.54 -21.28 3.03
CA ASP A 198 -8.45 -22.44 3.14
C ASP A 198 -7.89 -23.63 2.34
N ASP A 199 -7.20 -23.36 1.23
CA ASP A 199 -6.47 -24.37 0.45
C ASP A 199 -5.23 -24.92 1.16
N ILE A 200 -4.56 -24.10 1.98
CA ILE A 200 -3.31 -24.47 2.68
C ILE A 200 -3.60 -25.26 3.96
N VAL A 201 -4.40 -24.68 4.87
CA VAL A 201 -4.82 -25.29 6.14
C VAL A 201 -6.27 -24.86 6.42
N PRO A 202 -7.21 -25.79 6.64
CA PRO A 202 -8.60 -25.46 6.88
C PRO A 202 -8.78 -24.61 8.14
N MET A 203 -9.88 -23.87 8.20
CA MET A 203 -10.21 -23.03 9.36
C MET A 203 -10.36 -23.89 10.62
N PRO A 204 -9.80 -23.46 11.77
CA PRO A 204 -9.97 -24.19 13.02
C PRO A 204 -11.44 -24.26 13.41
N ALA A 205 -11.85 -25.40 13.97
CA ALA A 205 -13.21 -25.57 14.49
C ALA A 205 -13.43 -24.63 15.68
N ILE A 206 -14.58 -23.97 15.70
CA ILE A 206 -14.96 -23.04 16.76
C ILE A 206 -15.78 -23.83 17.78
N THR A 207 -15.33 -23.83 19.04
CA THR A 207 -15.95 -24.59 20.13
C THR A 207 -17.08 -23.83 20.82
N GLN A 208 -17.21 -22.53 20.59
CA GLN A 208 -18.20 -21.65 21.24
C GLN A 208 -19.34 -21.24 20.30
N PRO A 209 -20.57 -21.05 20.81
CA PRO A 209 -21.68 -20.55 20.01
C PRO A 209 -21.41 -19.10 19.56
N LEU A 210 -21.69 -18.82 18.29
CA LEU A 210 -21.45 -17.54 17.65
C LEU A 210 -22.75 -16.73 17.55
N LYS A 211 -22.75 -15.48 18.03
CA LYS A 211 -23.87 -14.53 17.85
C LYS A 211 -23.53 -13.52 16.77
N VAL A 212 -24.23 -13.60 15.64
CA VAL A 212 -24.10 -12.64 14.53
C VAL A 212 -24.58 -11.27 14.99
N GLY A 213 -23.94 -10.20 14.49
CA GLY A 213 -24.30 -8.82 14.84
C GLY A 213 -23.64 -8.31 16.13
N VAL A 214 -23.00 -9.18 16.92
CA VAL A 214 -22.22 -8.78 18.10
C VAL A 214 -20.73 -8.79 17.76
N THR A 215 -19.98 -7.82 18.29
CA THR A 215 -18.52 -7.74 18.04
C THR A 215 -17.77 -8.95 18.62
N GLY A 216 -16.63 -9.29 18.01
CA GLY A 216 -15.79 -10.40 18.45
C GLY A 216 -15.34 -10.25 19.89
N ILE A 217 -14.84 -9.05 20.25
CA ILE A 217 -14.34 -8.77 21.60
C ILE A 217 -15.39 -9.01 22.70
N ARG A 218 -16.67 -8.68 22.47
CA ARG A 218 -17.77 -8.88 23.44
C ARG A 218 -18.15 -10.35 23.63
N GLN A 219 -17.78 -11.22 22.68
CA GLN A 219 -18.04 -12.66 22.73
C GLN A 219 -16.79 -13.47 23.07
N GLY A 220 -15.69 -12.82 23.48
CA GLY A 220 -14.43 -13.51 23.74
C GLY A 220 -13.77 -14.07 22.48
N LEU A 221 -13.99 -13.45 21.31
CA LEU A 221 -13.39 -13.83 20.03
C LEU A 221 -12.41 -12.78 19.49
N ARG A 222 -11.47 -13.24 18.67
CA ARG A 222 -10.55 -12.39 17.91
C ARG A 222 -10.35 -12.90 16.48
N SER A 223 -10.06 -11.97 15.58
CA SER A 223 -9.62 -12.25 14.22
C SER A 223 -8.10 -12.36 14.14
N CYS A 224 -7.57 -13.37 13.44
CA CYS A 224 -6.16 -13.42 13.10
C CYS A 224 -5.83 -12.43 11.97
N ALA A 225 -4.93 -11.46 12.23
CA ALA A 225 -4.51 -10.46 11.23
C ALA A 225 -3.86 -11.07 9.97
N CYS A 226 -3.27 -12.27 10.07
CA CYS A 226 -2.58 -12.93 8.97
C CYS A 226 -3.51 -13.81 8.10
N CYS A 227 -4.30 -14.69 8.71
CA CYS A 227 -5.11 -15.69 8.00
C CYS A 227 -6.62 -15.56 8.18
N THR A 228 -7.09 -14.49 8.84
CA THR A 228 -8.50 -14.16 9.11
C THR A 228 -9.30 -15.25 9.83
N ALA A 229 -8.63 -16.22 10.45
CA ALA A 229 -9.26 -17.22 11.29
C ALA A 229 -9.86 -16.57 12.53
N VAL A 230 -11.08 -17.00 12.89
CA VAL A 230 -11.75 -16.63 14.14
C VAL A 230 -11.24 -17.56 15.23
N LEU A 231 -10.74 -16.99 16.31
CA LEU A 231 -10.12 -17.70 17.44
C LEU A 231 -10.68 -17.15 18.76
N PRO A 232 -10.68 -17.94 19.85
CA PRO A 232 -10.91 -17.41 21.19
C PRO A 232 -9.88 -16.34 21.56
N VAL A 233 -10.26 -15.36 22.37
CA VAL A 233 -9.41 -14.24 22.82
C VAL A 233 -8.17 -14.73 23.57
N ASP A 234 -8.32 -15.78 24.39
CA ASP A 234 -7.25 -16.34 25.22
C ASP A 234 -6.17 -17.05 24.39
N GLN A 235 -6.54 -17.56 23.21
CA GLN A 235 -5.61 -18.27 22.36
C GLN A 235 -4.74 -17.27 21.61
N THR A 236 -3.51 -17.01 22.07
CA THR A 236 -2.61 -16.00 21.46
C THR A 236 -1.92 -16.48 20.17
N VAL A 237 -1.66 -17.78 20.04
CA VAL A 237 -1.01 -18.38 18.86
C VAL A 237 -2.09 -18.94 17.93
N CYS A 238 -2.08 -18.49 16.67
CA CYS A 238 -2.98 -19.04 15.67
C CYS A 238 -2.54 -20.46 15.25
N PRO A 239 -3.39 -21.51 15.35
CA PRO A 239 -3.04 -22.88 14.95
C PRO A 239 -2.90 -23.05 13.43
N ARG A 240 -3.40 -22.09 12.64
CA ARG A 240 -3.41 -22.13 11.19
C ARG A 240 -2.15 -21.55 10.58
N CYS A 241 -1.83 -20.32 10.95
CA CYS A 241 -0.68 -19.60 10.39
C CYS A 241 0.48 -19.44 11.37
N ASN A 242 0.37 -19.92 12.62
CA ASN A 242 1.38 -19.78 13.69
C ASN A 242 1.76 -18.32 14.02
N SER A 243 0.94 -17.32 13.67
CA SER A 243 1.17 -15.93 14.07
C SER A 243 0.70 -15.71 15.51
N LYS A 244 1.51 -15.00 16.30
CA LYS A 244 1.12 -14.51 17.63
C LYS A 244 0.31 -13.23 17.48
N GLY A 245 -0.77 -13.09 18.25
CA GLY A 245 -1.59 -11.88 18.26
C GLY A 245 -2.59 -11.85 19.40
N THR A 246 -3.07 -10.66 19.70
CA THR A 246 -4.09 -10.37 20.73
C THR A 246 -5.37 -9.85 20.08
N ALA A 247 -6.45 -9.71 20.86
CA ALA A 247 -7.75 -9.23 20.35
C ALA A 247 -7.65 -7.82 19.75
N ARG A 248 -7.00 -6.91 20.46
CA ARG A 248 -6.56 -5.59 19.99
C ARG A 248 -5.05 -5.51 20.02
N ARG A 249 -4.45 -4.74 19.12
CA ARG A 249 -2.99 -4.53 19.12
C ARG A 249 -2.57 -3.81 20.41
N LYS A 250 -1.63 -4.39 21.17
CA LYS A 250 -1.12 -3.78 22.40
C LYS A 250 -0.42 -2.45 22.08
N ASN A 251 -0.71 -1.42 22.87
CA ASN A 251 -0.11 -0.08 22.75
C ASN A 251 -0.18 0.50 21.33
N SER A 252 -1.21 0.16 20.54
CA SER A 252 -1.33 0.63 19.15
C SER A 252 -1.32 2.15 19.04
N LEU A 253 -2.04 2.85 19.92
CA LEU A 253 -2.07 4.32 19.97
C LEU A 253 -0.68 4.90 20.27
N GLN A 254 0.04 4.33 21.24
CA GLN A 254 1.38 4.78 21.59
C GLN A 254 2.37 4.60 20.44
N TRP A 255 2.39 3.44 19.79
CA TRP A 255 3.24 3.19 18.61
C TRP A 255 2.88 4.09 17.43
N THR A 256 1.58 4.26 17.17
CA THR A 256 1.09 5.12 16.09
C THR A 256 1.52 6.57 16.32
N LEU A 257 1.36 7.08 17.54
CA LEU A 257 1.78 8.42 17.94
C LEU A 257 3.30 8.59 17.92
N ALA A 258 4.07 7.61 18.40
CA ALA A 258 5.53 7.68 18.35
C ALA A 258 6.05 7.80 16.90
N LEU A 259 5.56 6.96 15.99
CA LEU A 259 5.91 7.02 14.57
C LEU A 259 5.43 8.31 13.90
N LEU A 260 4.27 8.83 14.31
CA LEU A 260 3.73 10.10 13.81
C LEU A 260 4.60 11.29 14.24
N VAL A 261 5.01 11.34 15.50
CA VAL A 261 5.91 12.38 16.02
C VAL A 261 7.27 12.31 15.33
N THR A 262 7.83 11.10 15.15
CA THR A 262 9.06 10.93 14.35
C THR A 262 8.89 11.47 12.93
N SER A 263 7.76 11.17 12.28
CA SER A 263 7.45 11.69 10.93
C SER A 263 7.39 13.21 10.90
N PHE A 264 6.79 13.83 11.92
CA PHE A 264 6.69 15.28 12.04
C PHE A 264 8.07 15.95 12.19
N ILE A 265 8.95 15.37 13.02
CA ILE A 265 10.32 15.85 13.20
C ILE A 265 11.11 15.78 11.90
N LEU A 266 10.95 14.71 11.11
CA LEU A 266 11.62 14.53 9.82
C LEU A 266 11.02 15.38 8.70
N TYR A 267 9.74 15.75 8.80
CA TYR A 267 9.06 16.54 7.79
C TYR A 267 9.62 17.97 7.69
N LEU A 268 10.02 18.57 8.82
CA LEU A 268 10.62 19.90 8.84
C LEU A 268 11.93 19.98 8.01
N PRO A 269 12.98 19.18 8.29
CA PRO A 269 14.19 19.21 7.48
C PRO A 269 13.96 18.75 6.04
N ALA A 270 13.01 17.85 5.78
CA ALA A 270 12.66 17.44 4.41
C ALA A 270 12.15 18.58 3.53
N ASN A 271 11.43 19.56 4.10
CA ASN A 271 10.92 20.71 3.35
C ASN A 271 11.90 21.89 3.25
N ILE A 272 12.84 21.99 4.20
CA ILE A 272 13.83 23.08 4.25
C ILE A 272 15.06 22.73 3.42
N MET A 273 15.50 21.47 3.44
CA MET A 273 16.71 21.06 2.72
C MET A 273 16.45 20.92 1.21
N PRO A 274 17.50 21.09 0.37
CA PRO A 274 17.38 20.87 -1.06
C PRO A 274 16.92 19.44 -1.34
N ILE A 275 15.93 19.31 -2.23
CA ILE A 275 15.42 18.01 -2.66
C ILE A 275 16.12 17.53 -3.93
N MET A 276 16.54 18.47 -4.77
CA MET A 276 17.29 18.23 -6.00
C MET A 276 18.34 19.33 -6.18
N ILE A 277 19.47 18.98 -6.77
CA ILE A 277 20.52 19.91 -7.20
C ILE A 277 20.58 19.82 -8.72
N THR A 278 20.32 20.94 -9.38
CA THR A 278 20.50 21.06 -10.82
C THR A 278 21.89 21.62 -11.06
N ASP A 279 22.72 20.90 -11.81
CA ASP A 279 24.07 21.30 -12.21
C ASP A 279 24.04 21.74 -13.68
N LEU A 280 24.25 23.04 -13.93
CA LEU A 280 24.40 23.61 -15.27
C LEU A 280 25.82 24.11 -15.46
N LEU A 281 26.58 23.46 -16.35
CA LEU A 281 27.98 23.80 -16.63
C LEU A 281 28.86 23.98 -15.36
N GLY A 282 28.63 23.17 -14.32
CA GLY A 282 29.37 23.21 -13.06
C GLY A 282 28.81 24.17 -12.02
N ASP A 283 27.79 24.98 -12.35
CA ASP A 283 27.07 25.80 -11.39
C ASP A 283 25.94 24.98 -10.74
N LYS A 284 26.08 24.74 -9.44
CA LYS A 284 25.16 23.91 -8.65
C LYS A 284 24.07 24.76 -8.05
N MET A 285 22.85 24.61 -8.56
CA MET A 285 21.65 25.29 -8.08
C MET A 285 20.80 24.35 -7.21
N PRO A 286 20.92 24.40 -5.87
CA PRO A 286 20.07 23.61 -4.98
C PRO A 286 18.64 24.15 -5.01
N SER A 287 17.66 23.27 -5.20
CA SER A 287 16.25 23.61 -5.19
C SER A 287 15.50 22.81 -4.11
N THR A 288 14.73 23.51 -3.28
CA THR A 288 13.77 22.88 -2.35
C THR A 288 12.46 22.58 -3.08
N ILE A 289 11.56 21.80 -2.45
CA ILE A 289 10.22 21.53 -2.99
C ILE A 289 9.48 22.85 -3.25
N MET A 290 9.49 23.75 -2.26
CA MET A 290 8.80 25.04 -2.36
C MET A 290 9.44 25.96 -3.39
N ALA A 291 10.77 25.98 -3.49
CA ALA A 291 11.47 26.73 -4.53
C ALA A 291 11.08 26.24 -5.94
N GLY A 292 10.96 24.91 -6.13
CA GLY A 292 10.50 24.33 -7.39
C GLY A 292 9.06 24.72 -7.74
N VAL A 293 8.15 24.76 -6.75
CA VAL A 293 6.77 25.24 -6.95
C VAL A 293 6.75 26.71 -7.36
N ILE A 294 7.53 27.58 -6.67
CA ILE A 294 7.59 29.01 -6.96
C ILE A 294 8.16 29.27 -8.36
N LEU A 295 9.21 28.55 -8.76
CA LEU A 295 9.82 28.67 -10.07
C LEU A 295 8.79 28.35 -11.18
N LEU A 296 8.14 27.20 -11.10
CA LEU A 296 7.13 26.78 -12.07
C LEU A 296 5.92 27.72 -12.12
N TRP A 297 5.54 28.28 -10.97
CA TRP A 297 4.50 29.29 -10.87
C TRP A 297 4.89 30.59 -11.61
N SER A 298 6.15 31.00 -11.49
CA SER A 298 6.68 32.19 -12.18
C SER A 298 6.81 32.02 -13.69
N GLU A 299 7.07 30.79 -14.15
CA GLU A 299 7.13 30.43 -15.58
C GLU A 299 5.73 30.29 -16.22
N GLY A 300 4.65 30.51 -15.46
CA GLY A 300 3.26 30.46 -15.94
C GLY A 300 2.67 29.04 -16.00
N SER A 301 3.40 28.02 -15.56
CA SER A 301 2.94 26.62 -15.52
C SER A 301 2.12 26.28 -14.27
N TYR A 302 1.11 27.13 -13.96
CA TYR A 302 0.29 27.04 -12.74
C TYR A 302 -0.27 25.63 -12.44
N PRO A 303 -0.78 24.87 -13.43
CA PRO A 303 -1.31 23.53 -13.16
C PRO A 303 -0.24 22.56 -12.64
N VAL A 304 0.99 22.62 -13.16
CA VAL A 304 2.09 21.74 -12.76
C VAL A 304 2.58 22.10 -11.37
N ALA A 305 2.72 23.40 -11.09
CA ALA A 305 3.09 23.91 -9.77
C ALA A 305 2.08 23.47 -8.69
N LEU A 306 0.77 23.55 -8.98
CA LEU A 306 -0.29 23.14 -8.05
C LEU A 306 -0.24 21.65 -7.76
N VAL A 307 -0.03 20.81 -8.77
CA VAL A 307 0.08 19.34 -8.60
C VAL A 307 1.24 19.00 -7.67
N ILE A 308 2.42 19.60 -7.86
CA ILE A 308 3.59 19.36 -7.01
C ILE A 308 3.33 19.86 -5.58
N PHE A 309 2.79 21.06 -5.41
CA PHE A 309 2.46 21.60 -4.09
C PHE A 309 1.49 20.70 -3.30
N ILE A 310 0.41 20.26 -3.97
CA ILE A 310 -0.59 19.38 -3.37
C ILE A 310 0.03 18.03 -3.01
N ALA A 311 0.73 17.39 -3.94
CA ALA A 311 1.29 16.06 -3.74
C ALA A 311 2.39 16.03 -2.67
N SER A 312 3.28 17.03 -2.66
CA SER A 312 4.48 17.02 -1.82
C SER A 312 4.31 17.66 -0.45
N ILE A 313 3.42 18.65 -0.31
CA ILE A 313 3.26 19.40 0.96
C ILE A 313 1.89 19.13 1.56
N MET A 314 0.82 19.34 0.80
CA MET A 314 -0.54 19.25 1.32
C MET A 314 -0.95 17.81 1.68
N VAL A 315 -0.63 16.83 0.83
CA VAL A 315 -1.01 15.43 1.06
C VAL A 315 -0.33 14.84 2.32
N PRO A 316 0.99 14.95 2.52
CA PRO A 316 1.64 14.46 3.74
C PRO A 316 1.16 15.18 5.02
N THR A 317 0.95 16.50 4.96
CA THR A 317 0.45 17.27 6.12
C THR A 317 -0.96 16.86 6.50
N LEU A 318 -1.88 16.76 5.54
CA LEU A 318 -3.24 16.28 5.78
C LEU A 318 -3.25 14.85 6.32
N LYS A 319 -2.38 13.96 5.81
CA LYS A 319 -2.23 12.58 6.31
C LYS A 319 -1.79 12.57 7.78
N MET A 320 -0.79 13.37 8.16
CA MET A 320 -0.33 13.46 9.55
C MET A 320 -1.42 13.99 10.49
N ILE A 321 -2.14 15.04 10.08
CA ILE A 321 -3.26 15.61 10.85
C ILE A 321 -4.39 14.59 11.02
N ALA A 322 -4.76 13.88 9.95
CA ALA A 322 -5.81 12.87 9.99
C ALA A 322 -5.45 11.71 10.94
N ILE A 323 -4.21 11.19 10.91
CA ILE A 323 -3.77 10.15 11.85
C ILE A 323 -3.76 10.67 13.30
N ALA A 324 -3.29 11.91 13.54
CA ALA A 324 -3.33 12.52 14.86
C ALA A 324 -4.76 12.60 15.40
N TRP A 325 -5.69 13.01 14.55
CA TRP A 325 -7.10 13.15 14.89
C TRP A 325 -7.79 11.79 15.14
N LEU A 326 -7.45 10.75 14.35
CA LEU A 326 -7.90 9.37 14.60
C LEU A 326 -7.40 8.84 15.94
N CYS A 327 -6.14 9.09 16.30
CA CYS A 327 -5.59 8.73 17.60
C CYS A 327 -6.28 9.48 18.75
N TRP A 328 -6.54 10.79 18.57
CA TRP A 328 -7.26 11.61 19.56
C TRP A 328 -8.67 11.09 19.81
N ASN A 329 -9.42 10.82 18.71
CA ASN A 329 -10.77 10.26 18.81
C ASN A 329 -10.71 8.88 19.49
N ALA A 330 -9.86 7.96 19.02
CA ALA A 330 -9.68 6.64 19.59
C ALA A 330 -9.27 6.64 21.07
N ASN A 331 -8.68 7.72 21.61
CA ASN A 331 -8.31 7.83 23.02
C ASN A 331 -9.46 8.22 23.97
N GLY A 332 -10.57 8.78 23.47
CA GLY A 332 -11.75 9.07 24.30
C GLY A 332 -12.34 10.45 24.11
N ASN A 333 -11.65 11.30 23.35
CA ASN A 333 -11.83 12.73 23.41
C ASN A 333 -12.64 13.29 22.22
N GLY A 334 -13.23 12.42 21.37
CA GLY A 334 -13.94 12.82 20.16
C GLY A 334 -15.42 12.42 20.17
N ALA A 335 -16.20 13.01 19.25
CA ALA A 335 -17.59 12.63 19.02
C ALA A 335 -17.70 11.16 18.58
N ARG A 336 -18.80 10.49 18.97
CA ARG A 336 -19.07 9.05 18.72
C ARG A 336 -19.48 8.73 17.29
N ASP A 337 -18.92 9.42 16.30
CA ASP A 337 -19.22 9.17 14.88
C ASP A 337 -18.20 8.19 14.28
N SER A 338 -18.37 6.91 14.61
CA SER A 338 -17.44 5.84 14.23
C SER A 338 -17.35 5.65 12.71
N GLU A 339 -18.46 5.88 12.00
CA GLU A 339 -18.54 5.80 10.54
C GLU A 339 -17.66 6.85 9.85
N ARG A 340 -17.75 8.12 10.26
CA ARG A 340 -16.89 9.17 9.70
C ARG A 340 -15.42 8.94 10.01
N MET A 341 -15.09 8.48 11.22
CA MET A 341 -13.69 8.17 11.57
C MET A 341 -13.16 7.01 10.72
N HIS A 342 -13.98 5.98 10.49
CA HIS A 342 -13.61 4.85 9.64
C HIS A 342 -13.38 5.28 8.18
N LEU A 343 -14.24 6.14 7.63
CA LEU A 343 -14.05 6.70 6.29
C LEU A 343 -12.76 7.50 6.17
N ILE A 344 -12.43 8.31 7.18
CA ILE A 344 -11.17 9.07 7.22
C ILE A 344 -9.97 8.14 7.31
N TYR A 345 -10.05 7.07 8.09
CA TYR A 345 -9.02 6.04 8.12
C TYR A 345 -8.82 5.37 6.75
N GLU A 346 -9.89 5.00 6.06
CA GLU A 346 -9.81 4.38 4.73
C GLU A 346 -9.18 5.32 3.69
N VAL A 347 -9.54 6.61 3.73
CA VAL A 347 -8.91 7.63 2.88
C VAL A 347 -7.42 7.78 3.20
N VAL A 348 -7.05 7.81 4.48
CA VAL A 348 -5.64 7.90 4.92
C VAL A 348 -4.84 6.68 4.48
N GLU A 349 -5.38 5.47 4.62
CA GLU A 349 -4.74 4.23 4.17
C GLU A 349 -4.57 4.22 2.65
N PHE A 350 -5.60 4.65 1.91
CA PHE A 350 -5.55 4.77 0.45
C PHE A 350 -4.49 5.77 0.00
N VAL A 351 -4.53 7.01 0.48
CA VAL A 351 -3.58 8.08 0.13
C VAL A 351 -2.15 7.73 0.57
N GLY A 352 -2.02 6.92 1.62
CA GLY A 352 -0.74 6.60 2.23
C GLY A 352 0.32 6.04 1.27
N ARG A 353 -0.07 5.16 0.35
CA ARG A 353 0.81 4.58 -0.67
C ARG A 353 1.12 5.53 -1.83
N TRP A 354 0.18 6.41 -2.19
CA TRP A 354 0.37 7.42 -3.25
C TRP A 354 1.38 8.50 -2.87
N SER A 355 1.62 8.72 -1.58
CA SER A 355 2.64 9.66 -1.11
C SER A 355 4.08 9.30 -1.54
N MET A 356 4.32 8.08 -2.04
CA MET A 356 5.63 7.66 -2.59
C MET A 356 5.88 8.18 -4.02
N ILE A 357 4.88 8.75 -4.69
CA ILE A 357 5.01 9.26 -6.07
C ILE A 357 6.20 10.19 -6.21
N ASP A 358 6.37 11.15 -5.29
CA ASP A 358 7.39 12.19 -5.41
C ASP A 358 8.81 11.63 -5.33
N VAL A 359 9.03 10.61 -4.49
CA VAL A 359 10.31 9.92 -4.38
C VAL A 359 10.67 9.26 -5.73
N PHE A 360 9.68 8.64 -6.37
CA PHE A 360 9.86 8.05 -7.70
C PHE A 360 10.04 9.10 -8.80
N VAL A 361 9.32 10.24 -8.72
CA VAL A 361 9.50 11.36 -9.65
C VAL A 361 10.95 11.84 -9.61
N ILE A 362 11.53 12.04 -8.42
CA ILE A 362 12.93 12.48 -8.29
C ILE A 362 13.89 11.44 -8.86
N ALA A 363 13.67 10.16 -8.56
CA ALA A 363 14.49 9.07 -9.09
C ALA A 363 14.49 9.04 -10.63
N VAL A 364 13.32 9.20 -11.25
CA VAL A 364 13.16 9.25 -12.71
C VAL A 364 13.82 10.49 -13.29
N LEU A 365 13.57 11.67 -12.71
CA LEU A 365 14.18 12.93 -13.16
C LEU A 365 15.71 12.88 -13.12
N SER A 366 16.29 12.33 -12.05
CA SER A 366 17.74 12.20 -11.92
C SER A 366 18.36 11.24 -12.92
N ALA A 367 17.62 10.21 -13.32
CA ALA A 367 18.06 9.30 -14.36
C ALA A 367 17.94 9.95 -15.74
N LEU A 368 16.79 10.57 -16.05
CA LEU A 368 16.46 11.14 -17.36
C LEU A 368 17.30 12.35 -17.75
N VAL A 369 17.52 13.27 -16.81
CA VAL A 369 18.21 14.53 -17.11
C VAL A 369 19.69 14.38 -16.82
N ARG A 370 20.38 13.63 -17.70
CA ARG A 370 21.84 13.49 -17.70
C ARG A 370 22.38 13.75 -19.10
N MET A 371 22.50 15.03 -19.47
CA MET A 371 22.90 15.43 -20.83
C MET A 371 24.40 15.71 -20.91
N GLY A 372 25.23 14.66 -20.86
CA GLY A 372 26.65 14.74 -21.21
C GLY A 372 27.46 15.83 -20.49
N GLY A 373 27.04 16.28 -19.30
CA GLY A 373 27.69 17.35 -18.54
C GLY A 373 27.17 18.77 -18.77
N LEU A 374 26.21 19.00 -19.68
CA LEU A 374 25.62 20.33 -19.91
C LEU A 374 24.58 20.68 -18.83
N MET A 375 23.69 19.73 -18.53
CA MET A 375 22.70 19.85 -17.47
C MET A 375 22.47 18.47 -16.85
N ASN A 376 22.66 18.37 -15.53
CA ASN A 376 22.41 17.17 -14.75
C ASN A 376 21.52 17.48 -13.55
N ILE A 377 20.63 16.56 -13.19
CA ILE A 377 19.80 16.67 -11.99
C ILE A 377 20.18 15.56 -11.03
N TYR A 378 20.59 15.93 -9.82
CA TYR A 378 20.91 14.99 -8.76
C TYR A 378 19.85 15.05 -7.66
N PRO A 379 19.51 13.91 -7.02
CA PRO A 379 18.81 13.94 -5.75
C PRO A 379 19.64 14.72 -4.72
N ALA A 380 19.00 15.19 -3.65
CA ALA A 380 19.68 15.76 -2.50
C ALA A 380 19.13 15.17 -1.20
N ILE A 381 19.77 15.51 -0.06
CA ILE A 381 19.42 14.95 1.25
C ILE A 381 17.93 15.15 1.63
N GLY A 382 17.29 16.22 1.13
CA GLY A 382 15.86 16.45 1.31
C GLY A 382 14.99 15.32 0.75
N ALA A 383 15.39 14.69 -0.37
CA ALA A 383 14.66 13.57 -0.97
C ALA A 383 14.70 12.32 -0.08
N VAL A 384 15.84 12.04 0.56
CA VAL A 384 15.99 10.92 1.50
C VAL A 384 15.15 11.15 2.76
N MET A 385 15.18 12.37 3.31
CA MET A 385 14.35 12.71 4.47
C MET A 385 12.86 12.65 4.13
N PHE A 386 12.47 13.13 2.96
CA PHE A 386 11.10 13.04 2.47
C PHE A 386 10.64 11.58 2.34
N ALA A 387 11.46 10.72 1.72
CA ALA A 387 11.18 9.28 1.63
C ALA A 387 10.99 8.66 3.03
N LEU A 388 11.82 9.03 4.01
CA LEU A 388 11.71 8.55 5.38
C LEU A 388 10.40 8.99 6.04
N VAL A 389 9.94 10.24 5.82
CA VAL A 389 8.63 10.72 6.29
C VAL A 389 7.50 9.86 5.71
N VAL A 390 7.54 9.58 4.40
CA VAL A 390 6.50 8.78 3.76
C VAL A 390 6.44 7.37 4.35
N VAL A 391 7.61 6.74 4.53
CA VAL A 391 7.72 5.40 5.14
C VAL A 391 7.23 5.40 6.60
N MET A 392 7.64 6.38 7.41
CA MET A 392 7.23 6.47 8.81
C MET A 392 5.72 6.74 8.97
N THR A 393 5.13 7.59 8.13
CA THR A 393 3.68 7.82 8.14
C THR A 393 2.89 6.62 7.63
N MET A 394 3.43 5.83 6.69
CA MET A 394 2.84 4.57 6.26
C MET A 394 2.87 3.52 7.38
N PHE A 395 4.00 3.37 8.07
CA PHE A 395 4.07 2.49 9.25
C PHE A 395 3.13 2.94 10.37
N SER A 396 3.04 4.24 10.64
CA SER A 396 2.11 4.82 11.63
C SER A 396 0.67 4.38 11.34
N ALA A 397 0.20 4.59 10.10
CA ALA A 397 -1.14 4.16 9.67
C ALA A 397 -1.34 2.63 9.77
N MET A 398 -0.33 1.83 9.43
CA MET A 398 -0.39 0.36 9.55
C MET A 398 -0.41 -0.13 11.01
N THR A 399 0.19 0.60 11.95
CA THR A 399 0.16 0.27 13.39
C THR A 399 -1.16 0.62 14.07
N PHE A 400 -1.88 1.61 13.55
CA PHE A 400 -3.19 1.99 14.05
C PHE A 400 -4.19 0.82 13.95
N ASP A 401 -4.95 0.57 15.01
CA ASP A 401 -5.97 -0.50 15.04
C ASP A 401 -7.36 0.16 14.86
N PRO A 402 -7.95 0.12 13.65
CA PRO A 402 -9.20 0.82 13.34
C PRO A 402 -10.38 0.33 14.19
N ARG A 403 -10.30 -0.89 14.73
CA ARG A 403 -11.33 -1.47 15.61
C ARG A 403 -11.52 -0.68 16.90
N LEU A 404 -10.51 0.08 17.34
CA LEU A 404 -10.60 0.95 18.52
C LEU A 404 -11.61 2.09 18.35
N LEU A 405 -11.87 2.54 17.12
CA LEU A 405 -12.89 3.55 16.83
C LEU A 405 -14.29 3.04 17.16
N TRP A 406 -14.52 1.75 16.94
CA TRP A 406 -15.82 1.09 17.02
C TRP A 406 -16.13 0.47 18.39
N ASP A 407 -15.13 0.32 19.26
CA ASP A 407 -15.27 -0.30 20.60
C ASP A 407 -16.16 0.54 21.55
N ARG A 408 -16.40 1.81 21.22
CA ARG A 408 -17.20 2.74 22.04
C ARG A 408 -18.68 2.80 21.72
N GLU A 409 -19.12 2.17 20.64
CA GLU A 409 -20.51 2.27 20.21
C GLU A 409 -21.41 1.34 21.06
N PRO A 410 -22.50 1.84 21.63
CA PRO A 410 -23.54 1.00 22.23
C PRO A 410 -24.25 0.18 21.13
N ASP A 411 -24.77 -1.00 21.47
CA ASP A 411 -25.40 -1.91 20.49
C ASP A 411 -26.67 -1.28 19.89
N SER A 412 -26.74 -1.16 18.55
CA SER A 412 -27.98 -0.83 17.84
C SER A 412 -29.06 -1.92 17.97
N SER A 413 -28.69 -3.15 18.36
CA SER A 413 -29.64 -4.23 18.60
C SER A 413 -30.52 -4.02 19.85
N HIS A 414 -30.18 -3.09 20.73
CA HIS A 414 -31.04 -2.73 21.87
C HIS A 414 -32.13 -1.70 21.51
N GLU A 415 -31.94 -0.89 20.47
CA GLU A 415 -32.94 0.10 20.05
C GLU A 415 -34.07 -0.53 19.24
N GLU A 416 -33.79 -1.51 18.36
CA GLU A 416 -34.84 -2.22 17.61
C GLU A 416 -35.74 -3.07 18.52
N ILE A 417 -35.20 -3.70 19.56
CA ILE A 417 -36.00 -4.47 20.54
C ILE A 417 -36.86 -3.53 21.41
N GLN A 418 -36.40 -2.30 21.68
CA GLN A 418 -37.20 -1.31 22.42
C GLN A 418 -38.26 -0.61 21.55
N GLN A 419 -38.07 -0.51 20.23
CA GLN A 419 -39.05 0.08 19.31
C GLN A 419 -40.14 -0.88 18.84
N HIS A 420 -39.89 -2.20 18.81
CA HIS A 420 -40.92 -3.21 18.52
C HIS A 420 -41.60 -3.79 19.77
N GLY A 421 -41.19 -3.37 20.97
CA GLY A 421 -41.81 -3.71 22.25
C GLY A 421 -42.74 -2.65 22.82
N LYS A 422 -43.17 -1.66 22.03
CA LYS A 422 -44.14 -0.62 22.41
C LYS A 422 -45.40 -0.66 21.57
#